data_AF-G0GC93-F1
#
_entry.id   AF-G0GC93-F1
#
_cell.length_a   1.000
_cell.length_b   1.000
_cell.length_c   1.000
_cell.angle_alpha   90.00
_cell.angle_beta   90.00
_cell.angle_gamma   90.00
#
_symmetry.space_group_name_H-M   'P 1'
#
loop_
_entity.id
_entity.type
_entity.pdbx_description
1 polymer ?
#
loop_
_entity_poly.entity_id
_entity_poly.type
_entity_poly.pdbx_seq_one_letter_code
_entity_poly.pdbx_strand_id
1 'polypeptide(L)'
;MDFLAKLRELVDRGVDVSAEFLAKAKAKAEEAGEKGALRVEIYQLEQKAKQVSTLLGAEVYHAFIEKGQKTITAESPAIRDHLEELSRLRSLLETKQRRLEELSDT
;
A
#
# COMPACT_ATOMS: atom_id res chain seq x y z
N MET A 1 -47.75 -28.20 22.28
CA MET A 1 -46.72 -28.17 21.23
C MET A 1 -46.09 -26.78 21.23
N ASP A 2 -44.81 -26.55 21.44
CA ASP A 2 -43.69 -27.44 21.73
C ASP A 2 -42.55 -26.50 22.21
N PHE A 3 -42.40 -26.37 23.53
CA PHE A 3 -41.38 -25.51 24.14
C PHE A 3 -39.96 -26.05 23.88
N LEU A 4 -39.84 -27.38 23.73
CA LEU A 4 -38.58 -28.04 23.37
C LEU A 4 -38.23 -27.78 21.91
N ALA A 5 -39.19 -27.74 20.99
CA ALA A 5 -38.93 -27.32 19.62
C ALA A 5 -38.44 -25.87 19.54
N LYS A 6 -39.05 -24.94 20.31
CA LYS A 6 -38.60 -23.53 20.33
C LYS A 6 -37.20 -23.36 20.92
N LEU A 7 -36.85 -24.14 21.95
CA LEU A 7 -35.49 -24.14 22.51
C LEU A 7 -34.48 -24.73 21.54
N ARG A 8 -34.84 -25.83 20.86
CA ARG A 8 -33.98 -26.43 19.84
C ARG A 8 -33.75 -25.50 18.66
N GLU A 9 -34.81 -24.82 18.20
CA GLU A 9 -34.72 -23.82 17.14
C GLU A 9 -33.89 -22.59 17.56
N LEU A 10 -33.95 -22.16 18.82
CA LEU A 10 -33.10 -21.09 19.36
C LEU A 10 -31.63 -21.50 19.48
N VAL A 11 -31.34 -22.75 19.86
CA VAL A 11 -29.98 -23.28 19.92
C VAL A 11 -29.41 -23.45 18.52
N ASP A 12 -30.16 -24.05 17.60
CA ASP A 12 -29.74 -24.24 16.21
C ASP A 12 -29.50 -22.87 15.53
N ARG A 13 -30.42 -21.91 15.69
CA ARG A 13 -30.21 -20.52 15.22
C ARG A 13 -29.05 -19.82 15.92
N GLY A 14 -28.83 -20.08 17.21
CA GLY A 14 -27.73 -19.48 17.98
C GLY A 14 -26.36 -19.94 17.51
N VAL A 15 -26.24 -21.23 17.19
CA VAL A 15 -25.02 -21.81 16.63
C VAL A 15 -24.77 -21.26 15.23
N ASP A 16 -25.78 -21.22 14.35
CA ASP A 16 -25.64 -20.70 12.99
C ASP A 16 -25.29 -19.20 12.96
N VAL A 17 -25.97 -18.38 13.78
CA VAL A 17 -25.67 -16.94 13.90
C VAL A 17 -24.26 -16.70 14.46
N SER A 18 -23.81 -17.53 15.42
CA SER A 18 -22.46 -17.43 15.97
C SER A 18 -21.38 -17.79 14.94
N ALA A 19 -21.61 -18.81 14.12
CA ALA A 19 -20.70 -19.21 13.05
C ALA A 19 -20.61 -18.13 11.96
N GLU A 20 -21.74 -17.56 11.53
CA GLU A 20 -21.75 -16.44 10.59
C GLU A 20 -21.06 -15.20 11.14
N PHE A 21 -21.27 -14.87 12.41
CA PHE A 21 -20.62 -13.72 13.06
C PHE A 21 -19.10 -13.92 13.15
N LEU A 22 -18.65 -15.12 13.52
CA LEU A 22 -17.22 -15.47 13.55
C LEU A 22 -16.61 -15.43 12.15
N ALA A 23 -17.31 -15.93 11.12
CA ALA A 23 -16.84 -15.86 9.75
C ALA A 23 -16.70 -14.41 9.27
N LYS A 24 -17.69 -13.55 9.56
CA LYS A 24 -17.64 -12.10 9.26
C LYS A 24 -16.51 -11.40 10.02
N ALA A 25 -16.30 -11.73 11.29
CA ALA A 25 -15.22 -11.16 12.10
C ALA A 25 -13.83 -11.56 11.55
N LYS A 26 -13.67 -12.83 11.16
CA LYS A 26 -12.44 -13.32 10.54
C LYS A 26 -12.16 -12.62 9.21
N ALA A 27 -13.16 -12.53 8.33
CA ALA A 27 -13.02 -11.83 7.05
C ALA A 27 -12.61 -10.35 7.23
N LYS A 28 -13.24 -9.64 8.18
CA LYS A 28 -12.86 -8.27 8.51
C LYS A 28 -11.44 -8.15 9.07
N ALA A 29 -10.98 -9.12 9.87
CA ALA A 29 -9.62 -9.12 10.41
C ALA A 29 -8.57 -9.37 9.31
N GLU A 30 -8.84 -10.28 8.38
CA GLU A 30 -8.00 -10.53 7.21
C GLU A 30 -7.89 -9.27 6.34
N GLU A 31 -9.03 -8.65 6.02
CA GLU A 31 -9.09 -7.41 5.22
C GLU A 31 -8.36 -6.23 5.91
N ALA A 32 -8.53 -6.06 7.22
CA ALA A 32 -7.81 -5.05 7.99
C ALA A 32 -6.30 -5.32 8.01
N GLY A 33 -5.89 -6.59 8.06
CA GLY A 33 -4.50 -7.02 7.96
C GLY A 33 -3.91 -6.68 6.59
N GLU A 34 -4.61 -6.98 5.50
CA GLU A 34 -4.20 -6.65 4.13
C GLU A 34 -4.06 -5.13 3.93
N LYS A 35 -5.05 -4.34 4.38
CA LYS A 35 -5.00 -2.87 4.36
C LYS A 35 -3.80 -2.34 5.15
N GLY A 36 -3.54 -2.92 6.33
CA GLY A 36 -2.41 -2.54 7.18
C GLY A 36 -1.07 -2.78 6.51
N ALA A 37 -0.86 -3.99 5.97
CA ALA A 37 0.35 -4.34 5.24
C ALA A 37 0.56 -3.41 4.03
N LEU A 38 -0.49 -3.16 3.26
CA LEU A 38 -0.44 -2.30 2.08
C LEU A 38 -0.06 -0.84 2.42
N ARG A 39 -0.58 -0.29 3.53
CA ARG A 39 -0.19 1.05 4.02
C ARG A 39 1.28 1.13 4.38
N VAL A 40 1.83 0.08 5.02
CA VAL A 40 3.26 0.01 5.36
C VAL A 40 4.11 -0.04 4.09
N GLU A 41 3.72 -0.84 3.11
CA GLU A 41 4.41 -0.91 1.81
C GLU A 41 4.41 0.45 1.10
N ILE A 42 3.27 1.14 1.05
CA ILE A 42 3.17 2.49 0.47
C ILE A 42 4.11 3.46 1.18
N TYR A 43 4.10 3.48 2.51
CA TYR A 43 4.99 4.34 3.30
C TYR A 43 6.47 4.07 2.99
N GLN A 44 6.87 2.80 2.87
CA GLN A 44 8.25 2.43 2.51
C GLN A 44 8.62 2.91 1.10
N LEU A 45 7.72 2.76 0.12
CA LEU A 45 7.92 3.25 -1.24
C LEU A 45 8.05 4.78 -1.27
N GLU A 46 7.23 5.50 -0.50
CA GLU A 46 7.31 6.96 -0.35
C GLU A 46 8.66 7.40 0.23
N GLN A 47 9.12 6.74 1.31
CA GLN A 47 10.42 7.05 1.90
C GLN A 47 11.56 6.80 0.90
N LYS A 48 11.50 5.69 0.16
CA LYS A 48 12.50 5.38 -0.86
C LYS A 48 12.49 6.40 -1.99
N ALA A 49 11.32 6.79 -2.50
CA ALA A 49 11.20 7.83 -3.52
C ALA A 49 11.77 9.17 -3.03
N LYS A 50 11.50 9.55 -1.78
CA LYS A 50 12.06 10.76 -1.16
C LYS A 50 13.59 10.71 -1.06
N GLN A 51 14.15 9.56 -0.69
CA GLN A 51 15.61 9.36 -0.65
C GLN A 51 16.24 9.51 -2.03
N VAL A 52 15.72 8.81 -3.04
CA VAL A 52 16.23 8.90 -4.42
C VAL A 52 16.10 10.33 -4.97
N SER A 53 15.00 11.03 -4.67
CA SER A 53 14.83 12.43 -5.06
C SER A 53 15.85 13.36 -4.40
N THR A 54 16.28 13.06 -3.17
CA THR A 54 17.30 13.83 -2.46
C THR A 54 18.67 13.59 -3.09
N LEU A 55 19.01 12.34 -3.41
CA LEU A 55 20.24 11.98 -4.11
C LEU A 55 20.30 12.62 -5.49
N LEU A 56 19.20 12.58 -6.24
CA LEU A 56 19.08 13.26 -7.53
C LEU A 56 19.36 14.76 -7.40
N GLY A 57 18.76 15.43 -6.39
CA GLY A 57 19.01 16.84 -6.13
C GLY A 57 20.49 17.15 -5.84
N ALA A 58 21.16 16.28 -5.07
CA ALA A 58 22.59 16.40 -4.78
C ALA A 58 23.45 16.24 -6.04
N GLU A 59 23.15 15.25 -6.90
CA GLU A 59 23.85 15.05 -8.17
C GLU A 59 23.67 16.23 -9.13
N VAL A 60 22.46 16.77 -9.21
CA VAL A 60 22.16 17.96 -10.01
C VAL A 60 22.94 19.17 -9.49
N TYR A 61 22.96 19.39 -8.17
CA TYR A 61 23.75 20.45 -7.54
C TYR A 61 25.24 20.30 -7.86
N HIS A 62 25.78 19.11 -7.67
CA HIS A 62 27.19 18.80 -7.92
C HIS A 62 27.56 19.02 -9.40
N ALA A 63 26.68 18.64 -10.34
CA ALA A 63 26.87 18.88 -11.77
C ALA A 63 26.97 20.38 -12.11
N PHE A 64 26.05 21.19 -11.58
CA PHE A 64 26.01 22.63 -11.90
C PHE A 64 27.07 23.44 -11.15
N ILE A 65 27.22 23.22 -9.85
CA ILE A 65 28.03 24.08 -8.97
C ILE A 65 29.48 23.63 -8.90
N GLU A 66 29.72 22.33 -8.74
CA GLU A 66 31.09 21.83 -8.52
C GLU A 66 31.78 21.48 -9.84
N LYS A 67 31.07 20.89 -10.80
CA LYS A 67 31.61 20.55 -12.13
C LYS A 67 31.45 21.66 -13.16
N GLY A 68 30.66 22.69 -12.87
CA GLY A 68 30.44 23.82 -13.78
C GLY A 68 29.71 23.45 -15.08
N GLN A 69 28.97 22.34 -15.09
CA GLN A 69 28.17 21.96 -16.26
C GLN A 69 27.08 23.01 -16.47
N LYS A 70 26.84 23.42 -17.72
CA LYS A 70 25.79 24.42 -18.03
C LYS A 70 24.43 23.78 -18.30
N THR A 71 24.42 22.47 -18.58
CA THR A 71 23.22 21.74 -18.97
C THR A 71 23.37 20.29 -18.55
N ILE A 72 22.26 19.72 -18.08
CA ILE A 72 22.07 18.29 -17.87
C ILE A 72 20.79 17.87 -18.59
N THR A 73 20.75 16.63 -19.06
CA THR A 73 19.60 16.02 -19.75
C THR A 73 19.16 14.76 -19.01
N ALA A 74 17.95 14.27 -19.27
CA ALA A 74 17.47 13.03 -18.64
C ALA A 74 18.39 11.82 -18.89
N GLU A 75 19.11 11.81 -20.02
CA GLU A 75 20.09 10.77 -20.39
C GLU A 75 21.47 10.98 -19.76
N SER A 76 21.67 12.04 -18.99
CA SER A 76 22.97 12.33 -18.38
C SER A 76 23.32 11.21 -17.38
N PRO A 77 24.49 10.56 -17.50
CA PRO A 77 24.82 9.37 -16.70
C PRO A 77 24.72 9.57 -15.19
N ALA A 78 24.93 10.79 -14.69
CA ALA A 78 24.85 11.10 -13.27
C ALA A 78 23.41 11.01 -12.70
N ILE A 79 22.39 11.24 -13.53
CA ILE A 79 21.00 11.36 -13.07
C ILE A 79 20.06 10.33 -13.68
N ARG A 80 20.41 9.70 -14.80
CA ARG A 80 19.53 8.78 -15.53
C ARG A 80 19.01 7.66 -14.64
N ASP A 81 19.90 6.97 -13.95
CA ASP A 81 19.54 5.82 -13.11
C ASP A 81 18.62 6.25 -11.93
N HIS A 82 18.81 7.46 -11.40
CA HIS A 82 17.93 8.04 -10.37
C HIS A 82 16.54 8.37 -10.93
N LEU A 83 16.47 8.89 -12.15
CA LEU A 83 15.20 9.19 -12.83
C LEU A 83 14.42 7.91 -13.16
N GLU A 84 15.10 6.88 -13.65
CA GLU A 84 14.50 5.56 -13.92
C GLU A 84 13.94 4.92 -12.64
N GLU A 85 14.71 4.92 -11.55
CA GLU A 85 14.25 4.39 -10.28
C GLU A 85 13.08 5.20 -9.71
N LEU A 86 13.10 6.53 -9.81
CA LEU A 86 11.96 7.37 -9.40
C LEU A 86 10.69 7.07 -10.21
N SER A 87 10.83 6.88 -11.52
CA SER A 87 9.72 6.50 -12.40
C SER A 87 9.12 5.16 -11.98
N ARG A 88 9.98 4.17 -11.75
CA ARG A 88 9.57 2.85 -11.25
C ARG A 88 8.85 2.93 -9.91
N LEU A 89 9.43 3.65 -8.94
CA LEU A 89 8.85 3.79 -7.60
C LEU A 89 7.49 4.48 -7.65
N ARG A 90 7.32 5.51 -8.49
CA ARG A 90 6.04 6.19 -8.68
C ARG A 90 4.98 5.26 -9.26
N SER A 91 5.32 4.45 -10.27
CA SER A 91 4.39 3.49 -10.86
C SER A 91 3.95 2.42 -9.86
N LEU A 92 4.88 1.90 -9.05
CA LEU A 92 4.56 0.95 -7.99
C LEU A 92 3.66 1.57 -6.92
N LEU A 93 3.95 2.80 -6.52
CA LEU A 93 3.20 3.54 -5.51
C LEU A 93 1.77 3.83 -5.98
N GLU A 94 1.58 4.27 -7.22
CA GLU A 94 0.25 4.46 -7.82
C GLU A 94 -0.56 3.16 -7.84
N THR A 95 0.07 2.06 -8.24
CA THR A 95 -0.57 0.73 -8.26
C THR A 95 -1.02 0.31 -6.86
N LYS A 96 -0.19 0.53 -5.85
CA LYS A 96 -0.47 0.16 -4.46
C LYS A 96 -1.53 1.07 -3.83
N GLN A 97 -1.49 2.37 -4.12
CA GLN A 97 -2.51 3.33 -3.68
C GLN A 97 -3.88 3.00 -4.27
N ARG A 98 -3.96 2.72 -5.58
CA ARG A 98 -5.22 2.29 -6.22
C ARG A 98 -5.80 1.04 -5.56
N ARG A 99 -4.96 0.04 -5.28
CA ARG A 99 -5.40 -1.17 -4.56
C ARG A 99 -5.90 -0.86 -3.13
N LEU A 100 -5.28 0.10 -2.44
CA LEU A 100 -5.72 0.50 -1.10
C LEU A 100 -7.07 1.22 -1.15
N GLU A 101 -7.30 2.05 -2.18
CA GLU A 101 -8.58 2.70 -2.45
C GLU A 101 -9.67 1.66 -2.72
N GLU A 102 -9.42 0.71 -3.63
CA GLU A 102 -10.35 -0.39 -3.95
C GLU A 102 -10.76 -1.19 -2.69
N LEU A 103 -9.80 -1.50 -1.82
CA LEU A 103 -10.08 -2.17 -0.55
C LEU A 103 -10.84 -1.26 0.41
N SER A 104 -10.63 0.06 0.39
CA SER A 104 -11.27 1.00 1.33
C SER A 104 -12.70 1.35 0.95
N ASP A 105 -13.06 1.19 -0.33
CA ASP A 105 -14.42 1.38 -0.86
C ASP A 105 -15.29 0.11 -0.78
N THR A 106 -14.73 -1.01 -0.33
CA THR A 106 -15.44 -2.26 0.00
C THR A 106 -15.83 -2.34 1.48
#